data_AF-A0A1G1HR96-F1
#
_entry.id   AF-A0A1G1HR96-F1
#
_cell.length_a   1.000
_cell.length_b   1.000
_cell.length_c   1.000
_cell.angle_alpha   90.00
_cell.angle_beta   90.00
_cell.angle_gamma   90.00
#
_symmetry.space_group_name_H-M   'P 1'
#
loop_
_entity.id
_entity.type
_entity.pdbx_description
1 polymer ?
#
loop_
_entity_poly.entity_id
_entity_poly.type
_entity_poly.pdbx_seq_one_letter_code
_entity_poly.pdbx_strand_id
1 'polypeptide(L)'
;MKILFLSLAVVALISACDEKPKNPVSEYGNTMIDSYKKGQQAGEIANLDALKKTIQAYHALNDKYPQSLDNVKELIGAEMDMSKYHYDPQTGDVNLKNN
;
A
#
# COMPACT_ATOMS: atom_id res chain seq x y z
N MET A 1 -53.77 18.68 -14.43
CA MET A 1 -52.71 18.26 -13.49
C MET A 1 -52.22 16.83 -13.71
N LYS A 2 -53.07 15.85 -14.05
CA LYS A 2 -52.64 14.46 -14.33
C LYS A 2 -51.66 14.29 -15.51
N ILE A 3 -51.85 15.06 -16.59
CA ILE A 3 -50.98 14.98 -17.79
C ILE A 3 -49.56 15.48 -17.50
N LEU A 4 -49.41 16.48 -16.63
CA LEU A 4 -48.11 17.07 -16.28
C LEU A 4 -47.23 16.11 -15.45
N PHE A 5 -47.86 15.33 -14.56
CA PHE A 5 -47.19 14.28 -13.79
C PHE A 5 -46.77 13.10 -14.67
N LEU A 6 -47.58 12.75 -15.68
CA LEU A 6 -47.26 11.65 -16.60
C LEU A 6 -46.05 12.01 -17.49
N SER A 7 -45.98 13.25 -17.98
CA SER A 7 -44.82 13.73 -18.75
C SER A 7 -43.52 13.76 -17.94
N LEU A 8 -43.57 14.10 -16.65
CA LEU A 8 -42.38 14.13 -15.79
C LEU A 8 -41.85 12.71 -15.50
N ALA A 9 -42.75 11.73 -15.34
CA ALA A 9 -42.37 10.33 -15.17
C ALA A 9 -41.72 9.74 -16.43
N VAL A 10 -42.19 10.13 -17.62
CA VAL A 10 -41.60 9.67 -18.89
C VAL A 10 -40.20 10.25 -19.11
N VAL A 11 -39.96 11.51 -18.76
CA VAL A 11 -38.62 12.14 -18.89
C VAL A 11 -37.59 11.48 -17.96
N ALA A 12 -37.99 11.08 -16.75
CA ALA A 12 -37.09 10.37 -15.84
C ALA A 12 -36.67 8.98 -16.33
N LEU A 13 -37.51 8.32 -17.13
CA LEU A 13 -37.22 6.99 -17.68
C LEU A 13 -36.23 7.02 -18.86
N ILE A 14 -36.17 8.13 -19.60
CA ILE A 14 -35.22 8.28 -20.74
C ILE A 14 -33.80 8.54 -20.24
N SER A 15 -33.64 9.23 -19.11
CA SER A 15 -32.33 9.51 -18.48
C SER A 15 -31.63 8.29 -17.89
N ALA A 16 -32.36 7.20 -17.64
CA ALA A 16 -31.82 5.97 -17.05
C ALA A 16 -31.20 5.01 -18.08
N CYS A 17 -31.38 5.26 -19.38
CA CYS A 17 -30.86 4.40 -20.46
C CYS A 17 -29.50 4.84 -21.02
N ASP A 18 -28.91 5.93 -20.52
CA ASP A 18 -27.60 6.44 -20.96
C ASP A 18 -26.44 5.92 -20.08
N GLU A 19 -26.66 4.87 -19.29
CA GLU A 19 -25.56 4.17 -18.63
C GLU A 19 -24.70 3.47 -19.69
N LYS A 20 -23.55 4.07 -20.03
CA LYS A 20 -22.49 3.40 -20.80
C LYS A 20 -22.33 1.98 -20.25
N PRO A 21 -22.29 0.94 -21.12
CA PRO A 21 -22.14 -0.43 -20.66
C PRO A 21 -20.86 -0.54 -19.83
N LYS A 22 -21.02 -0.67 -18.51
CA LYS A 22 -19.91 -0.97 -17.60
C LYS A 22 -19.41 -2.34 -18.01
N ASN A 23 -18.11 -2.46 -18.29
CA ASN A 23 -17.49 -3.74 -18.57
C ASN A 23 -17.11 -4.37 -17.22
N PRO A 24 -17.92 -5.28 -16.65
CA PRO A 24 -17.71 -5.79 -15.30
C PRO A 24 -16.39 -6.57 -15.17
N VAL A 25 -15.88 -7.14 -16.26
CA VAL A 25 -14.59 -7.85 -16.28
C VAL A 25 -13.44 -6.87 -16.08
N SER A 26 -13.50 -5.69 -16.71
CA SER A 26 -12.50 -4.63 -16.54
C SER A 26 -12.52 -4.08 -15.11
N GLU A 27 -13.70 -3.85 -14.56
CA GLU A 27 -13.87 -3.31 -13.20
C GLU A 27 -13.35 -4.28 -12.13
N TYR A 28 -13.68 -5.56 -12.25
CA TYR A 28 -13.17 -6.60 -11.34
C TYR A 28 -11.65 -6.78 -11.47
N GLY A 29 -11.13 -6.85 -12.70
CA GLY A 29 -9.70 -6.99 -12.95
C GLY A 29 -8.89 -5.83 -12.38
N ASN A 30 -9.34 -4.59 -12.59
CA ASN A 30 -8.68 -3.40 -12.04
C ASN A 30 -8.71 -3.41 -10.51
N THR A 31 -9.86 -3.75 -9.91
CA THR A 31 -9.99 -3.83 -8.45
C THR A 31 -9.04 -4.86 -7.84
N MET A 32 -8.85 -6.00 -8.49
CA MET A 32 -7.90 -7.02 -8.05
C MET A 32 -6.45 -6.53 -8.10
N ILE A 33 -6.05 -5.91 -9.22
CA ILE A 33 -4.69 -5.38 -9.40
C ILE A 33 -4.41 -4.26 -8.40
N ASP A 34 -5.37 -3.39 -8.16
CA ASP A 34 -5.22 -2.28 -7.21
C ASP A 34 -5.12 -2.77 -5.78
N SER A 35 -5.97 -3.73 -5.39
CA SER A 35 -5.92 -4.39 -4.08
C SER A 35 -4.55 -5.05 -3.87
N TYR A 36 -4.02 -5.73 -4.89
CA TYR A 36 -2.70 -6.34 -4.85
C TYR A 36 -1.59 -5.32 -4.64
N LYS A 37 -1.58 -4.22 -5.41
CA LYS A 37 -0.58 -3.14 -5.26
C LYS A 37 -0.63 -2.49 -3.88
N LYS A 38 -1.83 -2.22 -3.36
CA LYS A 38 -2.01 -1.68 -2.01
C LYS A 38 -1.47 -2.62 -0.93
N GLY A 39 -1.73 -3.93 -1.09
CA GLY A 39 -1.18 -4.95 -0.19
C GLY A 39 0.34 -4.96 -0.20
N GLN A 40 0.97 -4.89 -1.37
CA GLN A 40 2.42 -4.79 -1.48
C GLN A 40 2.98 -3.54 -0.78
N GLN A 41 2.39 -2.36 -1.05
CA GLN A 41 2.81 -1.11 -0.42
C GLN A 41 2.66 -1.14 1.10
N ALA A 42 1.56 -1.69 1.61
CA ALA A 42 1.35 -1.85 3.04
C ALA A 42 2.40 -2.79 3.67
N GLY A 43 2.75 -3.88 2.97
CA GLY A 43 3.83 -4.78 3.39
C GLY A 43 5.19 -4.09 3.43
N GLU A 44 5.53 -3.27 2.43
CA GLU A 44 6.79 -2.52 2.41
C GLU A 44 6.89 -1.48 3.54
N ILE A 45 5.78 -0.80 3.85
CA ILE A 45 5.71 0.14 4.98
C ILE A 45 5.89 -0.60 6.31
N ALA A 46 5.21 -1.73 6.50
CA ALA A 46 5.32 -2.52 7.72
C ALA A 46 6.73 -3.08 7.91
N ASN A 47 7.36 -3.54 6.83
CA ASN A 47 8.73 -4.02 6.85
C ASN A 47 9.72 -2.90 7.22
N LEU A 48 9.57 -1.70 6.64
CA LEU A 48 10.40 -0.55 6.99
C LEU A 48 10.26 -0.16 8.47
N ASP A 49 9.04 -0.16 9.00
CA ASP A 49 8.77 0.13 10.42
C ASP A 49 9.41 -0.93 11.34
N ALA A 50 9.26 -2.21 11.01
CA ALA A 50 9.90 -3.31 11.76
C ALA A 50 11.43 -3.17 11.75
N LEU A 51 12.03 -2.82 10.61
CA LEU A 51 13.47 -2.62 10.48
C LEU A 51 13.95 -1.44 11.33
N LYS A 52 13.24 -0.30 11.30
CA LYS A 52 13.54 0.87 12.15
C LYS A 52 13.53 0.52 13.64
N LYS A 53 12.49 -0.17 14.10
CA LYS A 53 12.36 -0.60 15.50
C LYS A 53 13.48 -1.56 15.91
N THR A 54 13.85 -2.47 15.01
CA THR A 54 14.92 -3.42 15.28
C THR A 54 16.28 -2.73 15.38
N ILE A 55 16.58 -1.77 14.49
CA ILE A 55 17.81 -0.97 14.56
C ILE A 55 17.86 -0.18 15.88
N GLN A 56 16.74 0.43 16.29
CA GLN A 56 16.65 1.14 17.57
C GLN A 56 16.87 0.21 18.77
N ALA A 57 16.27 -0.99 18.75
CA ALA A 57 16.48 -1.99 19.79
C ALA A 57 17.94 -2.45 19.84
N TYR A 58 18.57 -2.71 18.69
CA TYR A 58 19.99 -3.04 18.60
C TYR A 58 20.84 -1.93 19.20
N HIS A 59 20.59 -0.68 18.83
CA HIS A 59 21.30 0.49 19.36
C HIS A 59 21.17 0.58 20.87
N ALA A 60 19.95 0.45 21.41
CA ALA A 60 19.70 0.51 22.85
C ALA A 60 20.43 -0.60 23.64
N LEU A 61 20.64 -1.77 23.03
CA LEU A 61 21.33 -2.90 23.67
C LEU A 61 22.85 -2.84 23.56
N ASN A 62 23.38 -2.13 22.55
CA ASN A 62 24.81 -2.18 22.21
C ASN A 62 25.52 -0.82 22.31
N ASP A 63 24.78 0.26 22.60
CA ASP A 63 25.26 1.66 22.62
C ASP A 63 25.92 2.08 21.29
N LYS A 64 25.52 1.43 20.19
CA LYS A 64 25.98 1.71 18.82
C LYS A 64 24.99 1.18 17.79
N TYR A 65 24.90 1.86 16.66
CA TYR A 65 24.09 1.38 15.54
C TYR A 65 24.72 0.14 14.90
N PRO A 66 23.90 -0.76 14.30
CA PRO A 66 24.42 -1.92 13.60
C PRO A 66 25.29 -1.47 12.42
N GLN A 67 26.38 -2.20 12.14
CA GLN A 67 27.29 -1.84 11.05
C GLN A 67 26.70 -2.17 9.67
N SER A 68 25.76 -3.11 9.62
CA SER A 68 24.97 -3.44 8.44
C SER A 68 23.60 -3.98 8.86
N LEU A 69 22.68 -4.08 7.90
CA LEU A 69 21.36 -4.68 8.14
C LEU A 69 21.45 -6.19 8.44
N ASP A 70 22.56 -6.86 8.09
CA ASP A 70 22.76 -8.28 8.42
C ASP A 70 22.85 -8.51 9.93
N ASN A 71 23.40 -7.54 10.69
CA ASN A 71 23.49 -7.62 12.15
C ASN A 71 22.12 -7.67 12.84
N VAL A 72 21.05 -7.24 12.17
CA VAL A 72 19.69 -7.19 12.72
C VAL A 72 18.73 -8.15 11.99
N LYS A 73 19.21 -8.85 10.96
CA LYS A 73 18.38 -9.71 10.10
C LYS A 73 17.69 -10.82 10.89
N GLU A 74 18.40 -11.46 11.82
CA GLU A 74 17.85 -12.54 12.64
C GLU A 74 16.85 -12.03 13.70
N LEU A 75 16.91 -10.75 14.06
CA LEU A 75 16.05 -10.15 15.09
C LEU A 75 14.64 -9.81 14.59
N ILE A 76 14.47 -9.66 13.27
CA ILE A 76 13.21 -9.22 12.63
C ILE A 76 12.15 -10.32 12.62
N GLY A 77 12.54 -11.58 12.84
CA GLY A 77 11.61 -12.71 12.97
C GLY A 77 10.82 -13.07 11.70
N ALA A 78 11.06 -12.37 10.58
CA ALA A 78 10.44 -12.59 9.29
C ALA A 78 11.48 -12.48 8.17
N GLU A 79 11.27 -13.22 7.09
CA GLU A 79 12.11 -13.10 5.90
C GLU A 79 11.87 -11.76 5.23
N MET A 80 12.92 -10.92 5.20
CA MET A 80 12.88 -9.58 4.64
C MET A 80 14.03 -9.40 3.65
N ASP A 81 13.69 -8.92 2.46
CA ASP A 81 14.69 -8.57 1.45
C ASP A 81 15.37 -7.25 1.82
N MET A 82 16.54 -7.35 2.46
CA MET A 82 17.35 -6.20 2.88
C MET A 82 17.87 -5.38 1.69
N SER A 83 17.92 -5.95 0.49
CA SER A 83 18.43 -5.25 -0.69
C SER A 83 17.54 -4.05 -1.10
N LYS A 84 16.30 -4.01 -0.63
CA LYS A 84 15.34 -2.92 -0.85
C LYS A 84 15.59 -1.66 -0.02
N TYR A 85 16.51 -1.70 0.95
CA TYR A 85 16.70 -0.60 1.90
C TYR A 85 18.05 0.08 1.75
N HIS A 86 18.07 1.40 1.84
CA HIS A 86 19.27 2.18 2.07
C HIS A 86 19.43 2.38 3.58
N TYR A 87 20.62 2.13 4.09
CA TYR A 87 20.93 2.18 5.51
C TYR A 87 22.21 2.97 5.76
N ASP A 88 22.17 3.90 6.71
CA ASP A 88 23.33 4.64 7.19
C ASP A 88 23.74 4.11 8.58
N PRO A 89 24.90 3.43 8.72
CA PRO A 89 25.38 2.90 9.99
C PRO A 89 25.84 3.98 10.99
N GLN A 90 26.04 5.23 10.55
CA GLN A 90 26.44 6.33 11.44
C GLN A 90 25.24 6.90 12.18
N THR A 91 24.10 7.04 11.51
CA THR A 91 22.89 7.63 12.09
C THR A 91 21.83 6.60 12.48
N GLY A 92 21.94 5.37 11.98
CA GLY A 92 20.91 4.35 12.11
C GLY A 92 19.71 4.55 11.17
N ASP A 93 19.78 5.52 10.28
CA ASP A 93 18.67 5.83 9.38
C ASP A 93 18.50 4.75 8.33
N VAL A 94 17.24 4.33 8.13
CA VAL A 94 16.86 3.37 7.11
C VAL A 94 15.65 3.86 6.33
N ASN A 95 15.74 3.75 5.00
CA ASN A 95 14.70 4.15 4.07
C ASN A 95 14.60 3.14 2.93
N LEU A 96 13.44 3.11 2.25
CA LEU A 96 13.31 2.36 1.00
C LEU A 96 14.23 2.97 -0.06
N LYS A 97 14.89 2.13 -0.84
CA LYS A 97 15.57 2.58 -2.05
C LYS A 97 14.52 3.08 -3.03
N ASN A 98 14.72 4.27 -3.56
CA ASN A 98 13.99 4.68 -4.74
C ASN A 98 14.49 3.82 -5.91
N ASN A 99 13.56 3.16 -6.62
CA ASN A 99 13.86 2.55 -7.92
C ASN A 99 14.15 3.63 -8.96
#